data_AF-A0A432RJH0-F1
#
_entry.id   AF-A0A432RJH0-F1
#
_cell.length_a   1.000
_cell.length_b   1.000
_cell.length_c   1.000
_cell.angle_alpha   90.00
_cell.angle_beta   90.00
_cell.angle_gamma   90.00
#
_symmetry.space_group_name_H-M   'P 1'
#
loop_
_entity.id
_entity.type
_entity.pdbx_description
1 polymer ?
#
loop_
_entity_poly.entity_id
_entity_poly.type
_entity_poly.pdbx_seq_one_letter_code
_entity_poly.pdbx_strand_id
1 'polypeptide(L)'
;MKRVNLVLIRIFQLVVFLLFTFFVLAYFGALLLVPLSALTQLTGILSLVGIPGTLAAILSLPIVGYLGYLVYRIPGLVIMLFETGFEVAIIGQSRIADFSDLAESVRQSD
;
A
#
# COMPACT_ATOMS: atom_id res chain seq x y z
N MET A 1 -8.09 -26.49 -27.76
CA MET A 1 -6.91 -26.09 -26.96
C MET A 1 -6.73 -24.57 -26.88
N LYS A 2 -6.84 -23.79 -27.98
CA LYS A 2 -6.72 -22.31 -27.94
C LYS A 2 -7.68 -21.58 -26.97
N ARG A 3 -8.96 -21.97 -26.91
CA ARG A 3 -9.92 -21.40 -25.93
C ARG A 3 -9.48 -21.65 -24.49
N VAL A 4 -8.90 -22.82 -24.21
CA VAL A 4 -8.38 -23.18 -22.88
C VAL A 4 -7.16 -22.31 -22.55
N ASN A 5 -6.23 -22.13 -23.49
CA ASN A 5 -5.07 -21.25 -23.31
C ASN A 5 -5.49 -19.79 -23.07
N LEU A 6 -6.48 -19.29 -23.82
CA LEU A 6 -6.98 -17.92 -23.67
C LEU A 6 -7.67 -17.69 -22.32
N VAL A 7 -8.48 -18.66 -21.88
CA VAL A 7 -9.10 -18.62 -20.54
C VAL A 7 -8.02 -18.66 -19.46
N LEU A 8 -7.00 -19.50 -19.62
CA LEU A 8 -5.90 -19.62 -18.66
C LEU A 8 -5.12 -18.31 -18.53
N ILE A 9 -4.77 -17.68 -19.65
CA ILE A 9 -4.09 -16.37 -19.67
C ILE A 9 -4.92 -15.32 -18.95
N ARG A 10 -6.23 -15.24 -19.20
CA ARG A 10 -7.11 -14.28 -18.52
C ARG A 10 -7.27 -14.55 -17.02
N ILE A 11 -7.27 -15.82 -16.60
CA ILE A 11 -7.27 -16.17 -15.17
C ILE A 11 -5.98 -15.69 -14.51
N PHE A 12 -4.81 -15.95 -15.10
CA PHE A 12 -3.54 -15.45 -14.57
C PHE A 12 -3.47 -13.92 -14.58
N GLN A 13 -3.96 -13.26 -15.63
CA GLN A 13 -4.08 -11.80 -15.69
C GLN A 13 -4.91 -11.26 -14.52
N LEU A 14 -6.05 -11.89 -14.21
CA LEU A 14 -6.89 -11.54 -13.07
C LEU A 14 -6.14 -11.70 -11.73
N VAL A 15 -5.43 -12.82 -11.56
CA VAL A 15 -4.64 -13.07 -10.33
C VAL A 15 -3.56 -12.01 -10.15
N VAL A 16 -2.84 -11.67 -11.21
CA VAL A 16 -1.80 -10.63 -11.19
C VAL A 16 -2.41 -9.26 -10.87
N PHE A 17 -3.55 -8.91 -11.49
CA PHE A 17 -4.27 -7.67 -11.18
C PHE A 17 -4.68 -7.58 -9.70
N LEU A 18 -5.25 -8.65 -9.15
CA LEU A 18 -5.66 -8.71 -7.73
C LEU A 18 -4.45 -8.55 -6.79
N LEU A 19 -3.33 -9.20 -7.13
CA LEU A 19 -2.10 -9.13 -6.35
C LEU A 19 -1.48 -7.73 -6.36
N PHE A 20 -1.44 -7.05 -7.51
CA PHE A 20 -1.00 -5.65 -7.57
C PHE A 20 -1.95 -4.72 -6.83
N THR A 21 -3.26 -4.91 -6.97
CA THR A 21 -4.26 -4.13 -6.23
C THR A 21 -4.06 -4.29 -4.71
N PHE A 22 -3.83 -5.53 -4.26
CA PHE A 22 -3.51 -5.81 -2.86
C PHE A 22 -2.23 -5.09 -2.41
N PHE A 23 -1.15 -5.11 -3.19
CA PHE A 23 0.09 -4.42 -2.83
C PHE A 23 -0.07 -2.90 -2.73
N VAL A 24 -0.80 -2.29 -3.66
CA VAL A 24 -1.10 -0.84 -3.62
C VAL A 24 -1.88 -0.51 -2.34
N LEU A 25 -2.94 -1.26 -2.05
CA LEU A 25 -3.76 -1.08 -0.85
C LEU A 25 -2.95 -1.31 0.43
N ALA A 26 -2.11 -2.34 0.47
CA ALA A 26 -1.26 -2.66 1.62
C ALA A 26 -0.21 -1.56 1.85
N TYR A 27 0.39 -1.02 0.79
CA TYR A 27 1.36 0.07 0.88
C TYR A 27 0.75 1.34 1.47
N PHE A 28 -0.36 1.82 0.89
CA PHE A 28 -1.07 2.99 1.41
C PHE A 28 -1.68 2.73 2.79
N GLY A 29 -2.17 1.51 3.02
CA GLY A 29 -2.63 1.06 4.33
C GLY A 29 -1.52 1.14 5.38
N ALA A 30 -0.31 0.70 5.07
CA ALA A 30 0.84 0.81 5.96
C ALA A 30 1.21 2.27 6.26
N LEU A 31 1.18 3.16 5.26
CA LEU A 31 1.43 4.60 5.47
C LEU A 31 0.45 5.23 6.47
N LEU A 32 -0.80 4.75 6.51
CA LEU A 32 -1.83 5.22 7.44
C LEU A 32 -1.74 4.52 8.80
N LEU A 33 -1.48 3.22 8.80
CA LEU A 33 -1.40 2.40 10.01
C LEU A 33 -0.15 2.68 10.84
N VAL A 34 0.96 3.08 10.24
CA VAL A 34 2.21 3.36 10.99
C VAL A 34 2.03 4.51 12.00
N PRO A 35 1.54 5.71 11.62
CA PRO A 35 1.23 6.77 12.57
C PRO A 35 0.20 6.35 13.62
N LEU A 36 -0.85 5.63 13.20
CA LEU A 36 -1.88 5.16 14.10
C LEU A 36 -1.32 4.16 15.13
N SER A 37 -0.43 3.27 14.70
CA SER A 37 0.28 2.33 15.55
C SER A 37 1.21 3.04 16.54
N ALA A 38 1.90 4.09 16.11
CA ALA A 38 2.69 4.92 17.02
C ALA A 38 1.82 5.57 18.10
N LEU A 39 0.63 6.08 17.74
CA LEU A 39 -0.33 6.65 18.71
C LEU A 39 -0.80 5.62 19.74
N THR A 40 -1.20 4.43 19.30
CA THR A 40 -1.73 3.40 20.21
C THR A 40 -0.63 2.87 21.14
N GLN A 41 0.57 2.63 20.61
CA GLN A 41 1.71 2.20 21.42
C GLN A 41 2.13 3.26 22.44
N LEU A 42 2.24 4.52 22.02
CA LEU A 42 2.60 5.61 22.92
C LEU A 42 1.55 5.79 24.03
N THR A 43 0.27 5.74 23.68
CA THR A 43 -0.83 5.76 24.66
C THR A 43 -0.73 4.62 25.66
N GLY A 44 -0.39 3.41 25.21
CA GLY A 44 -0.14 2.24 26.05
C GLY A 44 1.03 2.47 27.01
N ILE A 45 2.16 2.99 26.53
CA ILE A 45 3.34 3.30 27.35
C ILE A 45 3.01 4.33 28.43
N LEU A 46 2.34 5.44 28.09
CA LEU A 46 1.93 6.44 29.07
C LEU A 46 1.00 5.84 30.13
N SER A 47 0.09 4.95 29.71
CA SER A 47 -0.83 4.27 30.61
C SER A 47 -0.13 3.34 31.59
N LEU A 48 0.95 2.67 31.16
CA LEU A 48 1.78 1.82 32.04
C LEU A 48 2.49 2.62 33.15
N VAL A 49 2.80 3.90 32.91
CA VAL A 49 3.45 4.80 33.89
C VAL A 49 2.42 5.43 34.85
N GLY A 50 1.16 5.01 34.80
CA GLY A 50 0.09 5.44 35.71
C GLY A 50 -0.73 6.63 35.22
N ILE A 51 -0.57 7.05 33.96
CA ILE A 51 -1.41 8.09 33.35
C ILE A 51 -2.75 7.45 32.93
N PRO A 52 -3.91 8.00 33.31
CA PRO A 52 -5.21 7.49 32.85
C PRO A 52 -5.28 7.42 31.32
N GLY A 53 -5.84 6.33 30.76
CA GLY A 53 -5.82 6.08 29.32
C GLY A 53 -6.38 7.21 28.45
N THR A 54 -7.37 7.95 28.95
CA THR A 54 -7.93 9.13 28.27
C THR A 54 -6.94 10.29 28.20
N LEU A 55 -6.23 10.58 29.29
CA LEU A 55 -5.18 11.61 29.32
C LEU A 55 -3.95 11.17 28.51
N ALA A 56 -3.59 9.89 28.57
CA ALA A 56 -2.51 9.31 27.77
C ALA A 56 -2.77 9.47 26.25
N ALA A 57 -4.01 9.28 25.81
CA ALA A 57 -4.41 9.46 24.41
C ALA A 57 -4.37 10.94 23.97
N ILE A 58 -4.78 11.86 24.84
CA ILE A 58 -4.70 13.30 24.55
C ILE A 58 -3.24 13.76 24.45
N LEU A 59 -2.37 13.24 25.31
CA LEU A 59 -0.94 13.57 25.32
C LEU A 59 -0.15 12.91 24.19
N SER A 60 -0.56 11.72 23.72
CA SER A 60 0.12 11.02 22.63
C SER A 60 -0.09 11.70 21.27
N LEU A 61 -1.24 12.34 21.06
CA LEU A 61 -1.56 13.09 19.84
C LEU A 61 -0.52 14.15 19.45
N PRO A 62 -0.17 15.14 20.29
CA PRO A 62 0.83 16.15 19.95
C PRO A 62 2.24 15.55 19.80
N ILE A 63 2.58 14.50 20.55
CA ILE A 63 3.89 13.83 20.45
C ILE A 63 4.03 13.16 19.08
N VAL A 64 3.06 12.35 18.66
CA VAL A 64 3.09 11.72 17.34
C VAL A 64 2.91 12.75 16.23
N GLY A 65 2.10 13.78 16.46
CA GLY A 65 1.98 14.92 15.54
C GLY A 65 3.32 15.61 15.29
N TYR A 66 4.13 15.79 16.32
CA TYR A 66 5.49 16.34 16.19
C TYR A 66 6.42 15.41 15.41
N LEU A 67 6.34 14.09 15.63
CA LEU A 67 7.07 13.12 14.82
C LEU A 67 6.65 13.19 13.34
N GLY A 68 5.35 13.30 13.07
CA GLY A 68 4.82 13.50 11.72
C GLY A 68 5.33 14.81 11.08
N TYR A 69 5.40 15.89 11.87
CA TYR A 69 5.98 17.16 11.41
C TYR A 69 7.47 17.04 11.07
N LEU A 70 8.25 16.30 11.87
CA LEU A 70 9.65 16.03 11.55
C LEU A 70 9.80 15.26 10.24
N VAL A 71 8.99 14.21 10.04
CA VAL A 71 8.94 13.43 8.81
C VAL A 71 8.60 14.32 7.60
N TYR A 72 7.61 15.20 7.74
CA TYR A 72 7.21 16.14 6.70
C TYR A 72 8.32 17.14 6.33
N ARG A 73 9.14 17.53 7.31
CA ARG A 73 10.24 18.47 7.11
C ARG A 73 11.45 17.85 6.42
N ILE A 74 11.55 16.52 6.34
CA ILE A 74 12.62 15.86 5.58
C ILE A 74 12.33 16.07 4.08
N PRO A 75 13.19 16.83 3.37
CA PRO A 75 12.93 17.18 1.97
C PRO A 75 12.89 15.91 1.11
N GLY A 76 11.85 15.80 0.28
CA GLY A 76 11.69 14.69 -0.66
C GLY A 76 11.14 13.40 -0.06
N LEU A 77 11.10 13.24 1.27
CA LEU A 77 10.67 11.96 1.87
C LEU A 77 9.19 11.67 1.65
N VAL A 78 8.32 12.65 1.85
CA VAL A 78 6.87 12.49 1.62
C VAL A 78 6.59 12.20 0.14
N ILE A 79 7.24 12.94 -0.75
CA ILE A 79 7.10 12.76 -2.21
C ILE A 79 7.54 11.35 -2.60
N MET A 80 8.72 10.92 -2.15
CA MET A 80 9.26 9.59 -2.42
C MET A 80 8.33 8.47 -1.94
N LEU A 81 7.71 8.60 -0.75
CA LEU A 81 6.74 7.63 -0.26
C LEU A 81 5.52 7.51 -1.19
N PHE A 82 4.94 8.64 -1.60
CA PHE A 82 3.80 8.60 -2.52
C PHE A 82 4.20 8.06 -3.90
N GLU A 83 5.33 8.51 -4.46
CA GLU A 83 5.85 8.05 -5.75
C GLU A 83 6.09 6.54 -5.74
N THR A 84 6.67 6.00 -4.68
CA THR A 84 6.87 4.54 -4.53
C THR A 84 5.53 3.81 -4.61
N GLY A 85 4.49 4.29 -3.92
CA GLY A 85 3.15 3.70 -3.98
C GLY A 85 2.53 3.78 -5.37
N PHE A 86 2.74 4.89 -6.08
CA PHE A 86 2.30 5.06 -7.48
C PHE A 86 3.05 4.17 -8.45
N GLU A 87 4.37 3.99 -8.29
CA GLU A 87 5.18 3.11 -9.12
C GLU A 87 4.67 1.67 -9.06
N VAL A 88 4.26 1.18 -7.89
CA VAL A 88 3.66 -0.15 -7.75
C VAL A 88 2.38 -0.27 -8.60
N ALA A 89 1.55 0.78 -8.62
CA ALA A 89 0.34 0.80 -9.44
C ALA A 89 0.66 0.84 -10.95
N ILE A 90 1.65 1.64 -11.36
CA ILE A 90 2.09 1.76 -12.76
C ILE A 90 2.66 0.43 -13.26
N ILE A 91 3.52 -0.22 -12.47
CA ILE A 91 4.06 -1.55 -12.80
C ILE A 91 2.92 -2.57 -12.90
N GLY A 92 1.94 -2.52 -12.01
CA GLY A 92 0.77 -3.39 -12.09
C GLY A 92 0.00 -3.23 -13.39
N GLN A 93 -0.25 -1.98 -13.79
CA GLN A 93 -0.91 -1.66 -15.06
C GLN A 93 -0.12 -2.19 -16.26
N SER A 94 1.20 -1.98 -16.29
CA SER A 94 2.04 -2.44 -17.40
C SER A 94 2.00 -3.97 -17.54
N ARG A 95 2.04 -4.70 -16.42
CA ARG A 95 1.94 -6.17 -16.44
C ARG A 95 0.60 -6.65 -16.98
N ILE A 96 -0.50 -5.99 -16.62
CA ILE A 96 -1.83 -6.35 -17.13
C ILE A 96 -1.93 -6.12 -18.65
N ALA A 97 -1.27 -5.08 -19.17
CA ALA A 97 -1.14 -4.83 -20.60
C ALA A 97 -0.35 -5.95 -21.29
N ASP A 98 0.80 -6.37 -20.74
CA ASP A 98 1.59 -7.49 -21.27
C ASP A 98 0.74 -8.78 -21.39
N PHE A 99 -0.10 -9.07 -20.39
CA PHE A 99 -1.03 -10.22 -20.42
C PHE A 99 -2.14 -10.05 -21.48
N SER A 100 -2.60 -8.83 -21.71
CA SER A 100 -3.58 -8.54 -22.76
C SER A 100 -2.98 -8.82 -24.15
N ASP A 101 -1.77 -8.34 -24.40
CA ASP A 101 -1.05 -8.55 -25.66
C ASP A 101 -0.76 -10.04 -25.88
N LEU A 102 -0.40 -10.77 -24.82
CA LEU A 102 -0.24 -12.23 -24.86
C LEU A 102 -1.56 -12.93 -25.24
N ALA A 103 -2.69 -12.50 -24.69
CA ALA A 103 -4.00 -13.06 -25.04
C ALA A 103 -4.39 -12.77 -26.49
N GLU A 104 -4.03 -11.59 -27.01
CA GLU A 104 -4.27 -11.21 -28.40
C GLU A 104 -3.38 -11.98 -29.38
N SER A 105 -2.10 -12.18 -29.08
CA SER A 105 -1.20 -12.99 -29.92
C SER A 105 -1.68 -14.45 -30.04
N VAL A 106 -2.16 -15.06 -28.95
CA VAL A 106 -2.76 -16.41 -28.97
C VAL A 106 -4.09 -16.46 -29.72
N ARG A 107 -4.79 -15.33 -29.81
CA ARG A 107 -6.03 -15.20 -30.58
C ARG A 107 -5.77 -15.00 -32.08
N GLN A 108 -4.71 -14.29 -32.45
CA GLN A 108 -4.32 -13.97 -33.83
C GLN A 108 -3.40 -15.01 -34.49
N SER A 109 -2.67 -15.80 -33.71
CA SER A 109 -1.96 -16.98 -34.21
C SER A 109 -3.00 -18.03 -34.63
N ASP A 110 -3.36 -18.03 -35.90
CA ASP A 110 -3.90 -19.20 -36.61
C ASP A 110 -2.97 -20.41 -36.48
#